data_AF-A0A7C9CZ42-F1
#
_entry.id   AF-A0A7C9CZ42-F1
#
_cell.length_a   1.000
_cell.length_b   1.000
_cell.length_c   1.000
_cell.angle_alpha   90.00
_cell.angle_beta   90.00
_cell.angle_gamma   90.00
#
_symmetry.space_group_name_H-M   'P 1'
#
loop_
_entity.id
_entity.type
_entity.pdbx_description
1 polymer ?
#
loop_
_entity_poly.entity_id
_entity_poly.type
_entity_poly.pdbx_seq_one_letter_code
_entity_poly.pdbx_strand_id
1 'polypeptide(L)'
;APLVSLHHFEKINPIFPSMDRLQSFIRLSLPAKVDSAGLMQQSICYDPVRNWTVSVSWGYAVQLIRGWIPPHLMERPAVTFNGWRSGYNLLYFSFNTRPWSKHPCEEPYVYFFNNVVMNTANN
;
A
#
# COMPACT_ATOMS: atom_id res chain seq x y z
N ALA A 1 2.63 5.91 9.77
CA ALA A 1 3.27 7.23 9.63
C ALA A 1 2.87 7.81 8.27
N PRO A 2 2.66 9.13 8.14
CA PRO A 2 2.29 9.76 6.88
C PRO A 2 3.41 9.63 5.85
N LEU A 3 3.05 9.61 4.55
CA LEU A 3 4.03 9.68 3.47
C LEU A 3 4.66 11.07 3.45
N VAL A 4 5.97 11.15 3.69
CA VAL A 4 6.70 12.44 3.77
C VAL A 4 7.33 12.81 2.43
N SER A 5 8.04 11.89 1.78
CA SER A 5 8.72 12.17 0.52
C SER A 5 8.92 10.92 -0.33
N LEU A 6 9.01 11.12 -1.65
CA LEU A 6 9.40 10.11 -2.65
C LEU A 6 10.59 10.66 -3.44
N HIS A 7 11.75 10.00 -3.41
CA HIS A 7 13.00 10.59 -3.92
C HIS A 7 13.89 9.68 -4.79
N HIS A 8 13.48 8.44 -5.07
CA HIS A 8 14.25 7.51 -5.93
C HIS A 8 13.37 6.83 -6.97
N PHE A 9 12.49 7.61 -7.61
CA PHE A 9 11.45 7.07 -8.48
C PHE A 9 11.98 6.33 -9.71
N GLU A 10 13.12 6.77 -10.25
CA GLU A 10 13.76 6.15 -11.41
C GLU A 10 14.33 4.75 -11.12
N LYS A 11 14.62 4.45 -9.85
CA LYS A 11 15.22 3.18 -9.43
C LYS A 11 14.20 2.12 -9.02
N ILE A 12 12.96 2.50 -8.78
CA ILE A 12 11.90 1.57 -8.36
C ILE A 12 11.08 1.08 -9.56
N ASN A 13 10.36 -0.02 -9.34
CA ASN A 13 9.30 -0.43 -10.25
C ASN A 13 8.14 0.59 -10.21
N PRO A 14 7.32 0.68 -11.28
CA PRO A 14 6.11 1.48 -11.28
C PRO A 14 5.23 1.18 -10.05
N ILE A 15 4.64 2.23 -9.45
CA ILE A 15 3.82 2.11 -8.23
C ILE A 15 2.55 1.30 -8.51
N PHE A 16 1.99 1.47 -9.71
CA PHE A 16 0.82 0.74 -10.17
C PHE A 16 1.24 -0.29 -11.23
N PRO A 17 0.64 -1.50 -11.23
CA PRO A 17 0.92 -2.50 -12.24
C PRO A 17 0.46 -2.03 -13.63
N SER A 18 1.03 -2.64 -14.68
CA SER A 18 0.63 -2.42 -16.08
C SER A 18 0.76 -0.97 -16.57
N MET A 19 1.65 -0.19 -15.95
CA MET A 19 1.92 1.21 -16.28
C MET A 19 3.42 1.47 -16.29
N ASP A 20 3.86 2.46 -17.06
CA ASP A 20 5.21 2.98 -16.91
C ASP A 20 5.35 3.82 -15.63
N ARG A 21 6.60 4.19 -15.32
CA ARG A 21 6.91 5.00 -14.14
C ARG A 21 6.14 6.32 -14.18
N LEU A 22 6.25 7.10 -15.25
CA LEU A 22 5.64 8.43 -15.33
C LEU A 22 4.11 8.36 -15.18
N GLN A 23 3.46 7.42 -15.86
CA GLN A 23 2.03 7.17 -15.76
C GLN A 23 1.62 6.81 -14.32
N SER A 24 2.38 5.93 -13.66
CA SER A 24 2.10 5.55 -12.27
C SER A 24 2.23 6.74 -11.30
N PHE A 25 3.17 7.65 -11.56
CA PHE A 25 3.33 8.89 -10.78
C PHE A 25 2.18 9.86 -11.01
N ILE A 26 1.81 10.09 -12.27
CA ILE A 26 0.66 10.94 -12.62
C ILE A 26 -0.60 10.40 -11.92
N ARG A 27 -0.81 9.09 -11.92
CA ARG A 27 -1.92 8.44 -11.21
C ARG A 27 -1.89 8.69 -9.71
N LEU A 28 -0.73 8.55 -9.06
CA LEU A 28 -0.60 8.81 -7.62
C LEU A 28 -0.83 10.30 -7.28
N SER A 29 -0.55 11.21 -8.22
CA SER A 29 -0.78 12.65 -8.02
C SER A 29 -2.28 13.02 -7.96
N LEU A 30 -3.17 12.20 -8.53
CA LEU A 30 -4.61 12.46 -8.54
C LEU A 30 -5.22 12.47 -7.11
N PRO A 31 -5.12 11.40 -6.31
CA PRO A 31 -5.64 11.39 -4.95
C PRO A 31 -4.88 12.36 -4.03
N ALA A 32 -3.59 12.60 -4.29
CA ALA A 32 -2.78 13.57 -3.56
C ALA A 32 -3.32 15.00 -3.67
N LYS A 33 -3.92 15.37 -4.82
CA LYS A 33 -4.55 16.69 -5.02
C LYS A 33 -5.87 16.84 -4.26
N VAL A 34 -6.52 15.73 -3.91
CA VAL A 34 -7.80 15.71 -3.20
C VAL A 34 -7.59 15.66 -1.68
N ASP A 35 -6.74 14.74 -1.23
CA ASP A 35 -6.31 14.62 0.15
C ASP A 35 -4.85 14.13 0.18
N SER A 36 -3.94 15.08 0.36
CA SER A 36 -2.50 14.82 0.47
C SER A 36 -2.12 14.24 1.82
N ALA A 37 -2.85 14.58 2.89
CA ALA A 37 -2.55 14.14 4.25
C ALA A 37 -2.82 12.65 4.42
N GLY A 38 -3.87 12.13 3.78
CA GLY A 38 -4.20 10.71 3.76
C GLY A 38 -3.36 9.87 2.80
N LEU A 39 -2.53 10.45 1.91
CA LEU A 39 -1.92 9.70 0.81
C LEU A 39 -1.06 8.52 1.32
N MET A 40 -1.36 7.32 0.81
CA MET A 40 -0.76 6.04 1.24
C MET A 40 -0.94 5.72 2.73
N GLN A 41 -1.70 6.51 3.49
CA GLN A 41 -2.03 6.20 4.87
C GLN A 41 -2.94 4.97 4.91
N GLN A 42 -2.57 4.02 5.75
CA GLN A 42 -3.27 2.76 5.91
C GLN A 42 -4.35 2.88 6.99
N SER A 43 -5.53 2.35 6.70
CA SER A 43 -6.56 2.00 7.69
C SER A 43 -6.85 0.50 7.61
N ILE A 44 -7.13 -0.11 8.76
CA ILE A 44 -7.37 -1.55 8.89
C ILE A 44 -8.79 -1.74 9.42
N CYS A 45 -9.57 -2.56 8.72
CA CYS A 45 -10.93 -2.93 9.05
C CYS A 45 -11.09 -4.45 9.09
N TYR A 46 -12.07 -4.93 9.85
CA TYR A 46 -12.34 -6.36 10.00
C TYR A 46 -13.79 -6.66 9.64
N ASP A 47 -14.00 -7.69 8.81
CA ASP A 47 -15.32 -8.27 8.54
C ASP A 47 -15.43 -9.60 9.31
N PRO A 48 -16.09 -9.62 10.48
CA PRO A 48 -16.17 -10.82 11.30
C PRO A 48 -17.06 -11.90 10.67
N VAL A 49 -18.03 -11.53 9.81
CA VAL A 49 -18.96 -12.47 9.20
C VAL A 49 -18.24 -13.30 8.13
N ARG A 50 -17.42 -12.65 7.30
CA ARG A 50 -16.61 -13.31 6.28
C ARG A 50 -15.24 -13.77 6.79
N ASN A 51 -14.91 -13.43 8.03
CA ASN A 51 -13.59 -13.62 8.63
C ASN A 51 -12.48 -13.02 7.76
N TRP A 52 -12.59 -11.74 7.39
CA TRP A 52 -11.60 -11.05 6.55
C TRP A 52 -10.94 -9.88 7.28
N THR A 53 -9.69 -9.62 6.91
CA THR A 53 -8.98 -8.39 7.22
C THR A 53 -8.90 -7.53 5.96
N VAL A 54 -9.34 -6.28 6.06
CA VAL A 54 -9.34 -5.31 4.97
C VAL A 54 -8.34 -4.21 5.31
N SER A 55 -7.38 -3.98 4.43
CA SER A 55 -6.44 -2.87 4.54
C SER A 55 -6.66 -1.89 3.40
N VAL A 56 -6.93 -0.64 3.72
CA VAL A 56 -7.17 0.43 2.75
C VAL A 56 -6.02 1.43 2.86
N SER A 57 -5.31 1.65 1.76
CA SER A 57 -4.29 2.69 1.64
C SER A 57 -4.79 3.75 0.65
N TRP A 58 -5.12 4.94 1.16
CA TRP A 58 -5.71 5.99 0.34
C TRP A 58 -4.82 6.36 -0.85
N GLY A 59 -5.43 6.45 -2.03
CA GLY A 59 -4.73 6.76 -3.27
C GLY A 59 -3.81 5.66 -3.80
N TYR A 60 -3.76 4.48 -3.17
CA TYR A 60 -2.88 3.38 -3.58
C TYR A 60 -3.60 2.06 -3.81
N ALA A 61 -4.09 1.39 -2.77
CA ALA A 61 -4.66 0.06 -2.91
C ALA A 61 -5.60 -0.32 -1.76
N VAL A 62 -6.51 -1.26 -2.06
CA VAL A 62 -7.27 -2.02 -1.07
C VAL A 62 -6.77 -3.47 -1.11
N GLN A 63 -6.45 -4.02 0.05
CA GLN A 63 -6.04 -5.41 0.21
C GLN A 63 -7.10 -6.16 1.02
N LEU A 64 -7.63 -7.25 0.46
CA LEU A 64 -8.54 -8.16 1.16
C LEU A 64 -7.76 -9.43 1.50
N ILE A 65 -7.65 -9.73 2.79
CA ILE A 65 -6.92 -10.90 3.30
C ILE A 65 -7.94 -11.82 3.98
N ARG A 66 -7.91 -13.11 3.64
CA ARG A 66 -8.76 -14.11 4.31
C ARG A 66 -8.17 -14.41 5.68
N GLY A 67 -9.04 -14.47 6.68
CA GLY A 67 -8.68 -14.64 8.08
C GLY A 67 -8.51 -13.32 8.83
N TRP A 68 -8.40 -13.47 10.14
CA TRP A 68 -8.14 -12.38 11.07
C TRP A 68 -6.64 -12.18 11.24
N ILE A 69 -6.12 -11.04 10.76
CA ILE A 69 -4.73 -10.66 10.94
C ILE A 69 -4.64 -9.61 12.07
N PRO A 70 -3.87 -9.89 13.13
CA PRO A 70 -3.68 -8.94 14.22
C PRO A 70 -3.21 -7.55 13.75
N PRO A 71 -3.69 -6.45 14.36
CA PRO A 71 -3.29 -5.09 13.97
C PRO A 71 -1.76 -4.90 13.96
N HIS A 72 -1.06 -5.41 14.97
CA HIS A 72 0.40 -5.30 15.05
C HIS A 72 1.16 -6.01 13.91
N LEU A 73 0.54 -6.99 13.24
CA LEU A 73 1.10 -7.61 12.04
C LEU A 73 0.77 -6.78 10.79
N MET A 74 -0.42 -6.18 10.74
CA MET A 74 -0.82 -5.30 9.64
C MET A 74 -0.01 -3.99 9.62
N GLU A 75 0.32 -3.45 10.78
CA GLU A 75 1.16 -2.26 10.96
C GLU A 75 2.64 -2.52 10.67
N ARG A 76 3.08 -3.78 10.77
CA ARG A 76 4.45 -4.19 10.39
C ARG A 76 4.49 -4.42 8.88
N PRO A 77 5.21 -3.59 8.11
CA PRO A 77 5.25 -3.73 6.67
C PRO A 77 5.86 -5.08 6.28
N ALA A 78 5.16 -5.80 5.41
CA ALA A 78 5.72 -6.98 4.76
C ALA A 78 6.81 -6.53 3.77
N VAL A 79 7.89 -7.30 3.65
CA VAL A 79 8.99 -6.96 2.74
C VAL A 79 8.55 -7.15 1.29
N THR A 80 8.12 -6.06 0.68
CA THR A 80 7.79 -5.93 -0.76
C THR A 80 8.70 -4.94 -1.48
N PHE A 81 9.66 -4.37 -0.76
CA PHE A 81 10.60 -3.34 -1.22
C PHE A 81 12.03 -3.87 -1.17
N ASN A 82 12.87 -3.32 -2.06
CA ASN A 82 14.28 -3.68 -2.17
C ASN A 82 15.17 -2.62 -1.53
N GLY A 83 16.24 -3.06 -0.87
CA GLY A 83 17.29 -2.18 -0.40
C GLY A 83 18.12 -1.60 -1.55
N TRP A 84 18.96 -0.61 -1.24
CA TRP A 84 19.86 0.00 -2.25
C TRP A 84 20.95 -0.97 -2.74
N ARG A 85 21.47 -1.81 -1.83
CA ARG A 85 22.46 -2.85 -2.12
C ARG A 85 21.79 -4.11 -2.65
N SER A 86 22.46 -4.78 -3.58
CA SER A 86 22.02 -6.09 -4.07
C SER A 86 22.09 -7.13 -2.96
N GLY A 87 21.10 -8.02 -2.93
CA GLY A 87 20.95 -9.06 -1.89
C GLY A 87 19.85 -8.75 -0.87
N TYR A 88 19.19 -9.80 -0.39
CA TYR A 88 18.15 -9.71 0.64
C TYR A 88 18.79 -9.75 2.03
N ASN A 89 18.65 -8.67 2.80
CA ASN A 89 18.99 -8.66 4.22
C ASN A 89 18.03 -7.73 4.97
N LEU A 90 17.28 -8.29 5.92
CA LEU A 90 16.33 -7.57 6.76
C LEU A 90 16.99 -6.47 7.60
N LEU A 91 18.29 -6.60 7.89
CA LEU A 91 19.07 -5.60 8.62
C LEU A 91 19.35 -4.32 7.82
N TYR A 92 19.01 -4.28 6.53
CA TYR A 92 19.19 -3.08 5.69
C TYR A 92 18.08 -2.05 5.86
N PHE A 93 17.03 -2.36 6.62
CA PHE A 93 15.91 -1.45 6.85
C PHE A 93 15.98 -0.87 8.26
N SER A 94 15.75 0.44 8.38
CA SER A 94 15.77 1.18 9.65
C SER A 94 14.53 0.97 10.53
N PHE A 95 13.63 0.08 10.11
CA PHE A 95 12.36 -0.21 10.79
C PHE A 95 12.08 -1.71 10.79
N ASN A 96 11.24 -2.14 11.74
CA ASN A 96 10.82 -3.53 11.84
C ASN A 96 9.98 -3.91 10.61
N THR A 97 10.41 -4.96 9.93
CA THR A 97 9.71 -5.54 8.78
C THR A 97 9.27 -6.95 9.12
N ARG A 98 8.31 -7.49 8.36
CA ARG A 98 7.93 -8.90 8.44
C ARG A 98 8.14 -9.60 7.10
N PRO A 99 8.43 -10.91 7.08
CA PRO A 99 8.49 -11.66 5.83
C PRO A 99 7.15 -11.58 5.10
N TRP A 100 7.20 -11.60 3.76
CA TRP A 100 6.01 -11.84 2.97
C TRP A 100 5.51 -13.26 3.21
N SER A 101 4.22 -13.41 3.52
CA SER A 101 3.63 -14.73 3.74
C SER A 101 3.50 -15.50 2.43
N LYS A 102 3.90 -16.76 2.44
CA LYS A 102 3.69 -17.69 1.30
C LYS A 102 2.45 -18.55 1.47
N HIS A 103 1.71 -18.36 2.57
CA HIS A 103 0.53 -19.15 2.83
C HIS A 103 -0.62 -18.66 1.94
N PRO A 104 -1.26 -19.52 1.13
CA PRO A 104 -2.31 -19.10 0.19
C PRO A 104 -3.50 -18.38 0.84
N CYS A 105 -3.77 -18.63 2.12
CA CYS A 105 -4.84 -17.93 2.85
C CYS A 105 -4.46 -16.49 3.26
N GLU A 106 -3.17 -16.19 3.39
CA GLU A 106 -2.68 -14.86 3.76
C GLU A 106 -2.29 -14.01 2.54
N GLU A 107 -2.39 -14.58 1.34
CA GLU A 107 -2.18 -13.85 0.10
C GLU A 107 -3.33 -12.85 -0.11
N PRO A 108 -3.04 -11.54 -0.18
CA PRO A 108 -4.07 -10.52 -0.33
C PRO A 108 -4.61 -10.47 -1.76
N TYR A 109 -5.93 -10.34 -1.90
CA TYR A 109 -6.51 -9.80 -3.13
C TYR A 109 -6.29 -8.29 -3.15
N VAL A 110 -5.51 -7.81 -4.11
CA VAL A 110 -5.11 -6.40 -4.20
C VAL A 110 -5.90 -5.69 -5.31
N TYR A 111 -6.61 -4.63 -4.95
CA TYR A 111 -7.30 -3.73 -5.86
C TYR A 111 -6.57 -2.39 -5.86
N PHE A 112 -5.91 -2.07 -6.96
CA PHE A 112 -5.16 -0.82 -7.09
C PHE A 112 -6.07 0.36 -7.40
N PHE A 113 -5.70 1.52 -6.88
CA PHE A 113 -6.34 2.78 -7.18
C PHE A 113 -6.30 3.06 -8.68
N ASN A 114 -7.44 3.49 -9.24
CA ASN A 114 -7.56 3.82 -10.67
C ASN A 114 -7.84 5.30 -10.90
N ASN A 115 -8.81 5.87 -10.17
CA ASN A 115 -9.20 7.27 -10.30
C ASN A 115 -9.88 7.79 -9.01
N VAL A 116 -9.97 9.12 -8.87
CA VAL A 116 -10.70 9.82 -7.81
C VAL A 116 -11.76 10.72 -8.42
N VAL A 117 -12.94 10.75 -7.82
CA VAL A 117 -14.03 11.65 -8.20
C VAL A 117 -14.40 12.48 -6.98
N MET A 118 -14.32 13.80 -7.09
CA MET A 118 -14.86 14.69 -6.08
C MET A 118 -16.34 14.90 -6.36
N ASN A 119 -17.18 14.50 -5.42
CA ASN A 119 -18.59 14.81 -5.49
C ASN A 119 -18.85 16.17 -4.82
N THR A 120 -19.04 17.21 -5.61
CA THR A 120 -19.33 18.57 -5.13
C THR A 120 -20.81 18.80 -4.83
N ALA A 121 -21.66 17.76 -4.87
CA ALA A 121 -23.10 17.92 -4.84
C ALA A 121 -23.73 18.34 -3.49
N ASN A 122 -22.93 18.67 -2.46
CA ASN A 122 -23.43 19.13 -1.16
C ASN A 122 -22.61 20.33 -0.62
N ASN A 123 -22.55 21.43 -1.37
CA ASN A 123 -22.25 22.76 -0.83
C ASN A 123 -23.43 23.69 -1.12
#